data_AF-A0A3L6DK28-F1
#
_entry.id   AF-A0A3L6DK28-F1
#
_cell.length_a   1.000
_cell.length_b   1.000
_cell.length_c   1.000
_cell.angle_alpha   90.00
_cell.angle_beta   90.00
_cell.angle_gamma   90.00
#
_symmetry.space_group_name_H-M   'P 1'
#
loop_
_entity.id
_entity.type
_entity.pdbx_description
1 polymer ?
#
loop_
_entity_poly.entity_id
_entity_poly.type
_entity_poly.pdbx_seq_one_letter_code
_entity_poly.pdbx_strand_id
1 'polypeptide(L)'
;MGAADKWLLPLVSVSFVSLLLFLSALSGFSASSALFARLPPPSYVRRGAAAPPSFAYLLAGGRGDGRKLLRLLLAVYHPRNRYLLHLSADAPASERAELAAAVARAAPAVRAFANVDVVGRPTAGTPMGSSGLAATLRAAAAMLRLDAEWDWFITLNAADYPLLTQDDLIHVFSSVPRHLNFIDHTSDIGWKEYVLSEHSNSEWYTVHCC
;
A
#
# COMPACT_ATOMS: atom_id res chain seq x y z
N MET A 1 -14.70 37.35 53.79
CA MET A 1 -13.61 37.46 52.79
C MET A 1 -12.63 36.32 53.05
N GLY A 2 -12.90 35.07 52.69
CA GLY A 2 -13.34 34.54 51.41
C GLY A 2 -12.24 33.57 50.95
N ALA A 3 -12.20 32.35 51.49
CA ALA A 3 -11.13 31.38 51.22
C ALA A 3 -10.98 31.01 49.72
N ALA A 4 -11.93 31.41 48.89
CA ALA A 4 -11.95 31.25 47.44
C ALA A 4 -10.80 32.00 46.74
N ASP A 5 -10.38 33.17 47.23
CA ASP A 5 -9.41 34.02 46.50
C ASP A 5 -8.00 33.43 46.47
N LYS A 6 -7.68 32.55 47.42
CA LYS A 6 -6.37 31.92 47.60
C LYS A 6 -6.09 30.82 46.56
N TRP A 7 -7.16 30.22 46.03
CA TRP A 7 -7.07 29.08 45.12
C TRP A 7 -7.24 29.47 43.65
N LEU A 8 -7.69 30.69 43.35
CA LEU A 8 -7.89 31.17 41.98
C LEU A 8 -6.56 31.31 41.22
N LEU A 9 -5.53 31.89 41.85
CA LEU A 9 -4.22 32.09 41.23
C LEU A 9 -3.50 30.78 40.84
N PRO A 10 -3.41 29.75 41.71
CA PRO A 10 -2.79 28.48 41.30
C PRO A 10 -3.62 27.74 40.25
N LEU A 11 -4.96 27.85 40.27
CA LEU A 11 -5.81 27.23 39.26
C LEU A 11 -5.56 27.82 37.86
N VAL A 12 -5.52 29.15 37.77
CA VAL A 12 -5.24 29.86 36.51
C VAL A 12 -3.82 29.55 36.01
N SER A 13 -2.84 29.49 36.92
CA SER A 13 -1.47 29.14 36.55
C SER A 13 -1.35 27.71 35.99
N VAL A 14 -2.03 26.73 36.61
CA VAL A 14 -2.00 25.34 36.13
C VAL A 14 -2.71 25.21 34.78
N SER A 15 -3.87 25.88 34.61
CA SER A 15 -4.57 25.91 33.32
C SER A 15 -3.73 26.57 32.23
N PHE A 16 -3.01 27.66 32.55
CA PHE A 16 -2.14 28.36 31.60
C PHE A 16 -0.94 27.50 31.17
N VAL A 17 -0.29 26.81 32.11
CA VAL A 17 0.81 25.88 31.79
C VAL A 17 0.29 24.68 30.99
N SER A 18 -0.88 24.14 31.33
CA SER A 18 -1.51 23.05 30.58
C SER A 18 -1.86 23.48 29.14
N LEU A 19 -2.38 24.70 28.96
CA LEU A 19 -2.68 25.27 27.65
C LEU A 19 -1.40 25.50 26.83
N LEU A 20 -0.32 26.01 27.43
CA LEU A 20 0.98 26.17 26.77
C LEU A 20 1.56 24.82 26.32
N LEU A 21 1.50 23.81 27.18
CA LEU A 21 1.93 22.45 26.84
C LEU A 21 1.09 21.87 25.70
N PHE A 22 -0.23 22.05 25.73
CA PHE A 22 -1.12 21.64 24.67
C PHE A 22 -0.78 22.33 23.33
N LEU A 23 -0.64 23.66 23.33
CA LEU A 23 -0.28 24.42 22.14
C LEU A 23 1.10 24.02 21.61
N SER A 24 2.07 23.75 22.48
CA SER A 24 3.40 23.28 22.08
C SER A 24 3.37 21.87 21.46
N ALA A 25 2.50 20.98 21.93
CA ALA A 25 2.28 19.66 21.33
C ALA A 25 1.66 19.77 19.92
N LEU A 26 0.69 20.68 19.74
CA LEU A 26 0.15 21.01 18.40
C LEU A 26 1.23 21.62 17.49
N SER A 27 2.11 22.46 18.05
CA SER A 27 3.20 23.11 17.32
C SER A 27 4.29 22.12 16.89
N GLY A 28 4.61 21.13 17.73
CA GLY A 28 5.56 20.06 17.40
C GLY A 28 5.10 19.20 16.22
N PHE A 29 3.77 19.02 16.06
CA PHE A 29 3.17 18.38 14.90
C PHE A 29 3.34 19.21 13.61
N SER A 30 3.31 20.54 13.74
CA SER A 30 3.54 21.49 12.64
C SER A 30 5.02 21.60 12.25
N ALA A 31 5.93 21.59 13.24
CA ALA A 31 7.38 21.55 12.99
C ALA A 31 7.82 20.26 12.27
N SER A 32 7.20 19.13 12.62
CA SER A 32 7.41 17.86 11.90
C SER A 32 7.03 17.99 10.43
N SER A 33 5.89 18.63 10.14
CA SER A 33 5.47 18.87 8.75
C SER A 33 6.38 19.86 8.00
N ALA A 34 7.00 20.82 8.68
CA ALA A 34 8.01 21.71 8.11
C ALA A 34 9.34 21.00 7.80
N LEU A 35 9.78 20.04 8.62
CA LEU A 35 10.92 19.18 8.32
C LEU A 35 10.66 18.28 7.09
N PHE A 36 9.43 17.81 6.92
CA PHE A 36 9.04 17.05 5.73
C PHE A 36 8.77 17.93 4.49
N ALA A 37 8.45 19.22 4.66
CA ALA A 37 8.47 20.19 3.56
C ALA A 37 9.89 20.48 3.05
N ARG A 38 10.92 20.13 3.85
CA ARG A 38 12.34 20.12 3.44
C ARG A 38 12.79 18.80 2.80
N LEU A 39 11.92 17.79 2.66
CA LEU A 39 12.25 16.62 1.85
C LEU A 39 12.65 17.11 0.45
N PRO A 40 13.76 16.62 -0.11
CA PRO A 40 14.19 17.07 -1.41
C PRO A 40 13.10 16.74 -2.44
N PRO A 41 12.92 17.58 -3.48
CA PRO A 41 11.93 17.35 -4.52
C PRO A 41 12.09 15.93 -5.10
N PRO A 42 11.02 15.32 -5.66
CA PRO A 42 11.05 13.96 -6.21
C PRO A 42 12.17 13.74 -7.25
N SER A 43 12.70 14.81 -7.84
CA SER A 43 13.91 14.84 -8.66
C SER A 43 15.20 14.39 -7.97
N TYR A 44 15.22 14.21 -6.64
CA TYR A 44 16.36 13.66 -5.90
C TYR A 44 16.46 12.14 -5.99
N VAL A 45 15.36 11.46 -6.33
CA VAL A 45 15.39 10.02 -6.55
C VAL A 45 16.15 9.74 -7.84
N ARG A 46 17.45 9.47 -7.74
CA ARG A 46 18.27 9.03 -8.87
C ARG A 46 17.74 7.69 -9.37
N ARG A 47 17.51 7.56 -10.68
CA ARG A 47 17.07 6.34 -11.35
C ARG A 47 18.08 5.93 -12.42
N GLY A 48 17.98 4.71 -12.92
CA GLY A 48 18.89 4.13 -13.90
C GLY A 48 19.91 3.14 -13.31
N ALA A 49 20.76 2.60 -14.19
CA ALA A 49 21.60 1.43 -13.91
C ALA A 49 22.58 1.61 -12.73
N ALA A 50 23.07 2.84 -12.52
CA ALA A 50 24.02 3.16 -11.44
C ALA A 50 23.33 3.55 -10.11
N ALA A 51 22.00 3.65 -10.09
CA ALA A 51 21.23 3.95 -8.88
C ALA A 51 20.70 2.66 -8.24
N PRO A 52 20.36 2.65 -6.94
CA PRO A 52 19.71 1.49 -6.32
C PRO A 52 18.43 1.08 -7.06
N PRO A 53 18.03 -0.20 -6.97
CA PRO A 53 16.82 -0.66 -7.64
C PRO A 53 15.56 0.05 -7.13
N SER A 54 14.53 0.05 -7.96
CA SER A 54 13.20 0.58 -7.64
C SER A 54 12.11 -0.42 -7.99
N PHE A 55 11.09 -0.47 -7.13
CA PHE A 55 10.04 -1.48 -7.19
C PHE A 55 8.68 -0.84 -7.45
N ALA A 56 7.86 -1.54 -8.23
CA ALA A 56 6.46 -1.22 -8.46
C ALA A 56 5.59 -2.27 -7.77
N TYR A 57 4.88 -1.86 -6.71
CA TYR A 57 4.05 -2.75 -5.89
C TYR A 57 2.57 -2.63 -6.26
N LEU A 58 1.96 -3.73 -6.66
CA LEU A 58 0.50 -3.88 -6.67
C LEU A 58 0.07 -4.46 -5.33
N LEU A 59 -0.69 -3.68 -4.56
CA LEU A 59 -1.28 -4.11 -3.29
C LEU A 59 -2.78 -4.36 -3.51
N ALA A 60 -3.19 -5.63 -3.56
CA ALA A 60 -4.55 -6.04 -3.87
C ALA A 60 -5.30 -6.53 -2.62
N GLY A 61 -6.57 -6.14 -2.47
CA GLY A 61 -7.41 -6.54 -1.35
C GLY A 61 -8.88 -6.65 -1.71
N GLY A 62 -9.61 -7.39 -0.88
CA GLY A 62 -11.05 -7.58 -0.97
C GLY A 62 -11.86 -6.52 -0.23
N ARG A 63 -13.18 -6.69 -0.18
CA ARG A 63 -14.04 -5.98 0.76
C ARG A 63 -13.55 -6.14 2.21
N GLY A 64 -13.43 -5.03 2.93
CA GLY A 64 -12.99 -5.00 4.33
C GLY A 64 -11.48 -5.01 4.53
N ASP A 65 -10.68 -5.10 3.45
CA ASP A 65 -9.22 -5.16 3.55
C ASP A 65 -8.55 -3.78 3.53
N GLY A 66 -9.29 -2.66 3.42
CA GLY A 66 -8.70 -1.32 3.35
C GLY A 66 -7.68 -1.02 4.46
N ARG A 67 -7.96 -1.42 5.71
CA ARG A 67 -7.02 -1.24 6.82
C ARG A 67 -5.79 -2.14 6.72
N LYS A 68 -5.95 -3.37 6.23
CA LYS A 68 -4.83 -4.30 6.03
C LYS A 68 -3.92 -3.81 4.91
N LEU A 69 -4.48 -3.31 3.82
CA LEU A 69 -3.73 -2.68 2.74
C LEU A 69 -2.96 -1.45 3.21
N LEU A 70 -3.58 -0.60 4.04
CA LEU A 70 -2.87 0.54 4.61
C LEU A 70 -1.70 0.10 5.49
N ARG A 71 -1.91 -0.91 6.34
CA ARG A 71 -0.84 -1.50 7.16
C ARG A 71 0.29 -2.05 6.30
N LEU A 72 -0.04 -2.81 5.26
CA LEU A 72 0.92 -3.39 4.34
C LEU A 72 1.71 -2.31 3.60
N LEU A 73 1.03 -1.31 3.05
CA LEU A 73 1.66 -0.16 2.38
C LEU A 73 2.72 0.46 3.28
N LEU A 74 2.38 0.75 4.54
CA LEU A 74 3.32 1.36 5.48
C LEU A 74 4.50 0.46 5.81
N ALA A 75 4.34 -0.87 5.80
CA ALA A 75 5.41 -1.81 6.04
C ALA A 75 6.41 -1.90 4.87
N VAL A 76 5.94 -1.73 3.63
CA VAL A 76 6.78 -1.79 2.41
C VAL A 76 7.13 -0.41 1.84
N TYR A 77 6.72 0.68 2.49
CA TYR A 77 6.83 2.02 1.93
C TYR A 77 8.28 2.48 1.83
N HIS A 78 8.66 2.98 0.65
CA HIS A 78 9.93 3.64 0.42
C HIS A 78 9.78 4.72 -0.68
N PRO A 79 10.41 5.90 -0.54
CA PRO A 79 10.25 7.01 -1.48
C PRO A 79 10.60 6.71 -2.94
N ARG A 80 11.46 5.72 -3.18
CA ARG A 80 11.92 5.33 -4.53
C ARG A 80 10.91 4.49 -5.30
N ASN A 81 10.01 3.82 -4.59
CA ASN A 81 9.11 2.83 -5.17
C ASN A 81 7.79 3.47 -5.58
N ARG A 82 7.03 2.79 -6.45
CA ARG A 82 5.67 3.15 -6.83
C ARG A 82 4.69 2.12 -6.26
N TYR A 83 3.54 2.60 -5.80
CA TYR A 83 2.51 1.74 -5.20
C TYR A 83 1.17 1.99 -5.88
N LEU A 84 0.49 0.91 -6.24
CA LEU A 84 -0.90 0.94 -6.69
C LEU A 84 -1.73 0.06 -5.76
N LEU A 85 -2.70 0.67 -5.09
CA LEU A 85 -3.63 -0.03 -4.22
C LEU A 85 -4.90 -0.34 -4.99
N HIS A 86 -5.30 -1.60 -4.99
CA HIS A 86 -6.51 -2.08 -5.64
C HIS A 86 -7.40 -2.74 -4.59
N LEU A 87 -8.62 -2.21 -4.45
CA LEU A 87 -9.72 -2.92 -3.81
C LEU A 87 -10.62 -3.46 -4.91
N SER A 88 -11.00 -4.72 -4.78
CA SER A 88 -11.87 -5.41 -5.72
C SER A 88 -13.28 -4.80 -5.80
N ALA A 89 -14.02 -5.17 -6.84
CA ALA A 89 -15.32 -4.58 -7.16
C ALA A 89 -16.42 -4.82 -6.09
N ASP A 90 -16.27 -5.87 -5.27
CA ASP A 90 -17.15 -6.20 -4.12
C ASP A 90 -16.97 -5.25 -2.93
N ALA A 91 -15.86 -4.49 -2.87
CA ALA A 91 -15.71 -3.43 -1.88
C ALA A 91 -16.61 -2.22 -2.25
N PRO A 92 -17.28 -1.57 -1.29
CA PRO A 92 -18.08 -0.39 -1.57
C PRO A 92 -17.20 0.81 -1.98
N ALA A 93 -17.79 1.75 -2.72
CA ALA A 93 -17.07 2.96 -3.15
C ALA A 93 -16.63 3.84 -1.95
N SER A 94 -17.40 3.82 -0.85
CA SER A 94 -17.02 4.49 0.39
C SER A 94 -15.73 3.94 0.98
N GLU A 95 -15.56 2.62 1.03
CA GLU A 95 -14.33 2.00 1.53
C GLU A 95 -13.10 2.38 0.69
N ARG A 96 -13.25 2.43 -0.65
CA ARG A 96 -12.18 2.94 -1.53
C ARG A 96 -11.83 4.39 -1.26
N ALA A 97 -12.84 5.25 -1.10
CA ALA A 97 -12.63 6.66 -0.79
C ALA A 97 -11.97 6.84 0.59
N GLU A 98 -12.38 6.06 1.58
CA GLU A 98 -11.79 6.03 2.92
C GLU A 98 -10.34 5.58 2.87
N LEU A 99 -10.01 4.53 2.10
CA LEU A 99 -8.63 4.09 1.88
C LEU A 99 -7.77 5.18 1.26
N ALA A 100 -8.24 5.82 0.18
CA ALA A 100 -7.52 6.92 -0.46
C ALA A 100 -7.28 8.09 0.51
N ALA A 101 -8.30 8.44 1.30
CA ALA A 101 -8.18 9.48 2.31
C ALA A 101 -7.24 9.08 3.46
N ALA A 102 -7.23 7.81 3.85
CA ALA A 102 -6.33 7.29 4.87
C ALA A 102 -4.88 7.29 4.39
N VAL A 103 -4.61 6.86 3.15
CA VAL A 103 -3.28 6.90 2.52
C VAL A 103 -2.74 8.34 2.48
N ALA A 104 -3.56 9.30 2.08
CA ALA A 104 -3.17 10.72 2.05
C ALA A 104 -2.79 11.28 3.44
N ARG A 105 -3.34 10.69 4.51
CA ARG A 105 -3.05 11.07 5.92
C ARG A 105 -2.00 10.19 6.58
N ALA A 106 -1.62 9.05 5.98
CA ALA A 106 -0.89 8.00 6.66
C ALA A 106 0.54 8.40 7.04
N ALA A 107 1.23 9.09 6.13
CA ALA A 107 2.57 9.61 6.39
C ALA A 107 2.88 10.88 5.58
N PRO A 108 3.62 11.84 6.15
CA PRO A 108 4.09 13.01 5.42
C PRO A 108 4.90 12.65 4.17
N ALA A 109 5.67 11.57 4.21
CA ALA A 109 6.46 11.09 3.08
C ALA A 109 5.58 10.64 1.90
N VAL A 110 4.52 9.87 2.15
CA VAL A 110 3.55 9.44 1.13
C VAL A 110 3.00 10.65 0.36
N ARG A 111 2.67 11.71 1.09
CA ARG A 111 2.18 12.97 0.50
C ARG A 111 3.26 13.74 -0.26
N ALA A 112 4.49 13.77 0.26
CA ALA A 112 5.59 14.52 -0.33
C ALA A 112 6.09 13.90 -1.65
N PHE A 113 6.20 12.57 -1.71
CA PHE A 113 6.70 11.87 -2.89
C PHE A 113 5.62 11.52 -3.92
N ALA A 114 4.33 11.62 -3.54
CA ALA A 114 3.19 11.37 -4.42
C ALA A 114 3.33 10.07 -5.23
N ASN A 115 3.82 9.01 -4.56
CA ASN A 115 4.21 7.74 -5.14
C ASN A 115 3.23 6.59 -4.89
N VAL A 116 2.03 6.92 -4.41
CA VAL A 116 0.97 5.96 -4.07
C VAL A 116 -0.33 6.37 -4.76
N ASP A 117 -0.90 5.46 -5.55
CA ASP A 117 -2.17 5.64 -6.25
C ASP A 117 -3.20 4.61 -5.78
N VAL A 118 -4.47 5.00 -5.67
CA VAL A 118 -5.59 4.08 -5.38
C VAL A 118 -6.46 3.94 -6.62
N VAL A 119 -6.74 2.70 -7.02
CA VAL A 119 -7.54 2.42 -8.22
C VAL A 119 -8.99 2.85 -8.02
N GLY A 120 -9.42 3.85 -8.80
CA GLY A 120 -10.80 4.34 -8.75
C GLY A 120 -11.83 3.44 -9.47
N ARG A 121 -11.44 2.77 -10.56
CA ARG A 121 -12.28 1.82 -11.30
C ARG A 121 -11.85 0.38 -10.98
N PRO A 122 -12.48 -0.28 -10.00
CA PRO A 122 -12.06 -1.61 -9.56
C PRO A 122 -12.32 -2.66 -10.62
N THR A 123 -11.60 -3.77 -10.53
CA THR A 123 -11.83 -4.99 -11.33
C THR A 123 -12.31 -6.08 -10.37
N ALA A 124 -13.07 -7.07 -10.87
CA ALA A 124 -13.46 -8.21 -10.06
C ALA A 124 -12.19 -8.93 -9.55
N GLY A 125 -12.05 -9.04 -8.22
CA GLY A 125 -10.87 -9.63 -7.58
C GLY A 125 -11.15 -11.05 -7.11
N THR A 126 -11.51 -11.94 -8.02
CA THR A 126 -11.62 -13.37 -7.67
C THR A 126 -10.24 -14.03 -7.79
N PRO A 127 -9.67 -14.57 -6.70
CA PRO A 127 -8.33 -15.18 -6.73
C PRO A 127 -8.20 -16.37 -7.68
N MET A 128 -9.32 -17.03 -7.98
CA MET A 128 -9.38 -18.27 -8.77
C MET A 128 -9.90 -18.07 -10.20
N GLY A 129 -10.10 -16.83 -10.66
CA GLY A 129 -10.66 -16.52 -11.99
C GLY A 129 -9.68 -15.81 -12.93
N SER A 130 -9.97 -15.83 -14.23
CA SER A 130 -9.24 -15.05 -15.26
C SER A 130 -9.23 -13.54 -14.99
N SER A 131 -10.22 -13.07 -14.22
CA SER A 131 -10.34 -11.71 -13.71
C SER A 131 -9.18 -11.27 -12.81
N GLY A 132 -8.60 -12.19 -12.02
CA GLY A 132 -7.43 -11.88 -11.17
C GLY A 132 -6.21 -11.52 -12.02
N LEU A 133 -5.89 -12.34 -13.01
CA LEU A 133 -4.80 -12.07 -13.96
C LEU A 133 -5.06 -10.79 -14.77
N ALA A 134 -6.29 -10.59 -15.24
CA ALA A 134 -6.66 -9.38 -15.96
C ALA A 134 -6.49 -8.12 -15.09
N ALA A 135 -6.82 -8.19 -13.80
CA ALA A 135 -6.60 -7.09 -12.86
C ALA A 135 -5.10 -6.78 -12.69
N THR A 136 -4.26 -7.81 -12.55
CA THR A 136 -2.80 -7.65 -12.45
C THR A 136 -2.20 -7.04 -13.71
N LEU A 137 -2.59 -7.52 -14.90
CA LEU A 137 -2.12 -6.98 -16.18
C LEU A 137 -2.56 -5.53 -16.38
N ARG A 138 -3.81 -5.22 -16.00
CA ARG A 138 -4.33 -3.85 -16.02
C ARG A 138 -3.56 -2.93 -15.07
N ALA A 139 -3.22 -3.41 -13.88
CA ALA A 139 -2.40 -2.68 -12.92
C ALA A 139 -0.99 -2.43 -13.45
N ALA A 140 -0.33 -3.45 -13.99
CA ALA A 140 0.99 -3.30 -14.62
C ALA A 140 0.97 -2.28 -15.77
N ALA A 141 -0.03 -2.36 -16.65
CA ALA A 141 -0.20 -1.40 -17.74
C ALA A 141 -0.47 0.03 -17.24
N ALA A 142 -1.21 0.19 -16.14
CA ALA A 142 -1.42 1.49 -15.51
C ALA A 142 -0.12 2.05 -14.92
N MET A 143 0.66 1.22 -14.21
CA MET A 143 1.94 1.64 -13.65
C MET A 143 2.93 2.05 -14.73
N LEU A 144 3.07 1.28 -15.82
CA LEU A 144 3.93 1.65 -16.95
C LEU A 144 3.59 3.00 -17.57
N ARG A 145 2.31 3.40 -17.54
CA ARG A 145 1.86 4.72 -18.02
C ARG A 145 2.14 5.85 -17.04
N LEU A 146 2.18 5.55 -15.73
CA LEU A 146 2.46 6.52 -14.67
C LEU A 146 3.96 6.74 -14.51
N ASP A 147 4.73 5.65 -14.56
CA ASP A 147 6.17 5.62 -14.38
C ASP A 147 6.73 4.33 -14.98
N ALA A 148 7.64 4.42 -15.95
CA ALA A 148 8.25 3.26 -16.60
C ALA A 148 9.66 2.96 -16.08
N GLU A 149 10.17 3.74 -15.11
CA GLU A 149 11.56 3.69 -14.67
C GLU A 149 11.79 2.68 -13.53
N TRP A 150 10.78 1.90 -13.14
CA TRP A 150 10.92 0.85 -12.13
C TRP A 150 11.55 -0.40 -12.71
N ASP A 151 12.23 -1.17 -11.87
CA ASP A 151 13.05 -2.31 -12.28
C ASP A 151 12.32 -3.65 -12.10
N TRP A 152 11.54 -3.79 -11.02
CA TRP A 152 10.75 -5.01 -10.74
C TRP A 152 9.31 -4.68 -10.37
N PHE A 153 8.41 -5.54 -10.82
CA PHE A 153 6.99 -5.51 -10.47
C PHE A 153 6.69 -6.61 -9.45
N ILE A 154 6.10 -6.24 -8.31
CA ILE A 154 5.79 -7.14 -7.20
C ILE A 154 4.29 -7.05 -6.89
N THR A 155 3.64 -8.20 -6.82
CA THR A 155 2.23 -8.30 -6.44
C THR A 155 2.11 -8.82 -5.01
N LEU A 156 1.36 -8.12 -4.16
CA LEU A 156 1.05 -8.53 -2.79
C LEU A 156 -0.45 -8.43 -2.54
N ASN A 157 -0.97 -9.39 -1.78
CA ASN A 157 -2.34 -9.39 -1.28
C ASN A 157 -2.40 -8.79 0.13
N ALA A 158 -3.60 -8.39 0.55
CA ALA A 158 -3.85 -7.85 1.89
C ALA A 158 -3.50 -8.80 3.06
N ALA A 159 -3.32 -10.10 2.78
CA ALA A 159 -2.90 -11.10 3.74
C ALA A 159 -1.36 -11.22 3.87
N ASP A 160 -0.60 -10.71 2.89
CA ASP A 160 0.85 -10.84 2.86
C ASP A 160 1.52 -9.85 3.82
N TYR A 161 2.75 -10.15 4.24
CA TYR A 161 3.55 -9.24 5.04
C TYR A 161 5.06 -9.44 4.80
N PRO A 162 5.84 -8.35 4.67
CA PRO A 162 7.27 -8.47 4.44
C PRO A 162 7.99 -9.05 5.67
N LEU A 163 8.95 -9.94 5.41
CA LEU A 163 9.87 -10.48 6.42
C LEU A 163 11.21 -9.72 6.47
N LEU A 164 11.48 -8.90 5.46
CA LEU A 164 12.69 -8.09 5.32
C LEU A 164 12.30 -6.62 5.28
N THR A 165 13.20 -5.75 5.71
CA THR A 165 12.99 -4.31 5.55
C THR A 165 13.14 -3.91 4.08
N GLN A 166 12.56 -2.77 3.70
CA GLN A 166 12.64 -2.31 2.32
C GLN A 166 14.07 -1.93 1.92
N ASP A 167 14.86 -1.43 2.87
CA ASP A 167 16.27 -1.06 2.64
C ASP A 167 17.14 -2.31 2.39
N ASP A 168 16.92 -3.38 3.17
CA ASP A 168 17.61 -4.65 2.97
C ASP A 168 17.25 -5.27 1.60
N LEU A 169 15.99 -5.20 1.21
CA LEU A 169 15.54 -5.68 -0.10
C LEU A 169 16.24 -4.91 -1.23
N ILE A 170 16.27 -3.57 -1.14
CA ILE A 170 16.98 -2.71 -2.11
C ILE A 170 18.47 -3.04 -2.15
N HIS A 171 19.09 -3.28 -0.99
CA HIS A 171 20.50 -3.63 -0.89
C HIS A 171 20.80 -4.96 -1.60
N VAL A 172 20.06 -6.03 -1.30
CA VAL A 172 20.26 -7.34 -1.92
C VAL A 172 20.03 -7.27 -3.44
N PHE A 173 18.94 -6.65 -3.87
CA PHE A 173 18.60 -6.53 -5.30
C PHE A 173 19.56 -5.61 -6.07
N SER A 174 20.38 -4.80 -5.40
CA SER A 174 21.42 -4.01 -6.08
C SER A 174 22.50 -4.88 -6.73
N SER A 175 22.73 -6.09 -6.20
CA SER A 175 23.65 -7.08 -6.79
C SER A 175 22.99 -8.01 -7.81
N VAL A 176 21.66 -8.00 -7.90
CA VAL A 176 20.89 -8.87 -8.79
C VAL A 176 20.80 -8.23 -10.18
N PRO A 177 21.10 -8.98 -11.26
CA PRO A 177 20.89 -8.48 -12.61
C PRO A 177 19.41 -8.15 -12.87
N ARG A 178 19.14 -6.91 -13.31
CA ARG A 178 17.77 -6.37 -13.50
C ARG A 178 16.92 -7.07 -14.56
N HIS A 179 17.53 -7.87 -15.42
CA HIS A 179 16.83 -8.61 -16.48
C HIS A 179 16.24 -9.95 -15.99
N LEU A 180 16.40 -10.28 -14.71
CA LEU A 180 15.90 -11.53 -14.13
C LEU A 180 14.50 -11.37 -13.55
N ASN A 181 13.70 -12.43 -13.71
CA ASN A 181 12.37 -12.55 -13.13
C ASN A 181 12.36 -13.70 -12.10
N PHE A 182 11.66 -13.49 -10.99
CA PHE A 182 11.51 -14.48 -9.92
C PHE A 182 10.06 -14.96 -9.92
N ILE A 183 9.83 -16.12 -10.54
CA ILE A 183 8.51 -16.74 -10.63
C ILE A 183 8.68 -18.20 -10.21
N ASP A 184 7.94 -18.59 -9.18
CA ASP A 184 7.90 -19.99 -8.77
C ASP A 184 7.11 -20.82 -9.81
N HIS A 185 7.64 -21.99 -10.13
CA HIS A 185 7.01 -22.90 -11.08
C HIS A 185 6.97 -24.31 -10.48
N THR A 186 5.76 -24.83 -10.29
CA THR A 186 5.56 -26.23 -9.95
C THR A 186 5.16 -26.98 -11.22
N SER A 187 6.00 -27.90 -11.68
CA SER A 187 5.65 -28.84 -12.77
C SER A 187 4.65 -29.92 -12.34
N ASP A 188 4.26 -29.93 -11.07
CA ASP A 188 3.26 -30.85 -10.52
C ASP A 188 1.86 -30.24 -10.60
N ILE A 189 1.10 -30.69 -11.60
CA ILE A 189 -0.31 -30.33 -11.83
C ILE A 189 -1.24 -31.29 -11.04
N GLY A 190 -0.68 -32.07 -10.10
CA GLY A 190 -1.17 -33.36 -9.62
C GLY A 190 -2.67 -33.54 -9.46
N TRP A 191 -3.39 -32.60 -8.84
CA TRP A 191 -4.84 -32.74 -8.60
C TRP A 191 -5.74 -32.21 -9.73
N LYS A 192 -5.22 -31.35 -10.62
CA LYS A 192 -6.00 -30.78 -11.74
C LYS A 192 -6.13 -31.74 -12.93
N GLU A 193 -5.20 -32.68 -13.07
CA GLU A 193 -5.24 -33.72 -14.10
C GLU A 193 -6.37 -34.74 -13.81
N TYR A 194 -6.59 -35.09 -12.54
CA TYR A 194 -7.73 -35.94 -12.15
C TYR A 194 -9.07 -35.28 -12.45
N VAL A 195 -9.24 -34.00 -12.10
CA VAL A 195 -10.51 -33.27 -12.33
C VAL A 195 -10.83 -33.12 -13.83
N LEU A 196 -9.82 -32.95 -14.67
CA LEU A 196 -9.98 -32.91 -16.13
C LEU A 196 -10.24 -34.30 -16.74
N SER A 197 -9.66 -35.35 -16.17
CA SER A 197 -9.91 -36.74 -16.59
C SER A 197 -11.30 -37.25 -16.20
N GLU A 198 -11.84 -36.82 -15.05
CA GLU A 198 -13.21 -37.15 -14.62
C GLU A 198 -14.26 -36.35 -15.40
N HIS A 199 -14.00 -35.06 -15.70
CA HIS A 199 -14.91 -34.25 -16.53
C HIS A 199 -14.92 -34.67 -18.01
N SER A 200 -13.90 -35.35 -18.51
CA SER A 200 -13.92 -35.92 -19.87
C SER A 200 -14.75 -37.21 -19.96
N ASN A 201 -15.13 -37.82 -18.84
CA ASN A 201 -15.75 -39.14 -18.79
C ASN A 201 -17.18 -39.16 -18.24
N SER A 202 -17.73 -38.00 -17.86
CA SER A 202 -19.14 -37.88 -17.43
C SER A 202 -19.95 -37.09 -18.44
N GLU A 203 -20.81 -37.81 -19.16
CA GLU A 203 -21.97 -37.28 -19.88
C GLU A 203 -22.76 -36.31 -18.98
N TRP A 204 -23.01 -35.12 -19.54
CA TRP A 204 -23.97 -34.08 -19.15
C TRP A 204 -24.71 -34.23 -17.81
N TYR A 205 -24.39 -33.35 -16.85
CA TYR A 205 -25.36 -32.90 -15.86
C TYR A 205 -25.47 -31.37 -15.88
N THR A 206 -26.67 -30.90 -16.20
CA THR A 206 -27.09 -29.50 -16.15
C THR A 206 -27.10 -29.03 -14.71
N VAL A 207 -26.20 -28.11 -14.34
CA VAL A 207 -26.24 -27.44 -13.04
C VAL A 207 -27.19 -26.25 -13.15
N HIS A 208 -28.43 -26.43 -12.70
CA HIS A 208 -29.33 -25.32 -12.44
C HIS A 208 -28.84 -24.55 -11.20
N CYS A 209 -28.40 -23.31 -11.40
CA CYS A 209 -28.17 -22.38 -10.29
C CYS A 209 -29.52 -21.86 -9.76
N CYS A 210 -29.77 -22.07 -8.47
CA CYS A 210 -30.69 -21.24 -7.69
C CYS A 210 -29.93 -20.04 -7.12
#